data_AF-A0A957NQ24-F1
#
_entry.id   AF-A0A957NQ24-F1
#
_cell.length_a   1.000
_cell.length_b   1.000
_cell.length_c   1.000
_cell.angle_alpha   90.00
_cell.angle_beta   90.00
_cell.angle_gamma   90.00
#
_symmetry.space_group_name_H-M   'P 1'
#
loop_
_entity.id
_entity.type
_entity.pdbx_description
1 polymer ?
#
loop_
_entity_poly.entity_id
_entity_poly.type
_entity_poly.pdbx_seq_one_letter_code
_entity_poly.pdbx_strand_id
1 'polypeptide(L)'
;MYELHEYEQYFFDPPTLDQLSTFLARWQRPCCICAPLVGKRLAEQGVNVRILDIDERFAKVKGFRRYDLYRPEWLEETYDVLFCDPPFFNVTLAQLFGALRLLSHNDFAQPLLVGYLKRREAAILGTFAKFGLQSTGYQLGYQTVKPIEKNVVELYSNLDLHICKN
;
A
#
# COMPACT_ATOMS: atom_id res chain seq x y z
N MET A 1 -4.60 -12.91 14.43
CA MET A 1 -5.42 -11.84 13.81
C MET A 1 -6.12 -12.47 12.62
N TYR A 2 -7.42 -12.26 12.48
CA TYR A 2 -8.21 -12.87 11.40
C TYR A 2 -8.46 -11.84 10.29
N GLU A 3 -8.47 -12.26 9.04
CA GLU A 3 -8.83 -11.40 7.89
C GLU A 3 -10.33 -11.06 7.91
N LEU A 4 -10.67 -9.83 7.50
CA LEU A 4 -12.05 -9.39 7.30
C LEU A 4 -12.33 -9.24 5.80
N HIS A 5 -12.82 -10.33 5.18
CA HIS A 5 -13.04 -10.37 3.73
C HIS A 5 -14.14 -9.41 3.25
N GLU A 6 -15.06 -8.99 4.14
CA GLU A 6 -16.05 -7.94 3.85
C GLU A 6 -15.41 -6.58 3.53
N TYR A 7 -14.21 -6.33 4.09
CA TYR A 7 -13.41 -5.14 3.81
C TYR A 7 -12.28 -5.42 2.82
N GLU A 8 -12.29 -6.57 2.16
CA GLU A 8 -11.22 -7.06 1.27
C GLU A 8 -9.84 -7.07 1.95
N GLN A 9 -9.82 -7.30 3.26
CA GLN A 9 -8.56 -7.38 3.99
C GLN A 9 -7.91 -8.75 3.76
N TYR A 10 -6.85 -8.77 2.97
CA TYR A 10 -5.99 -9.92 2.75
C TYR A 10 -4.61 -9.65 3.33
N PHE A 11 -4.02 -10.63 3.98
CA PHE A 11 -2.69 -10.48 4.57
C PHE A 11 -1.63 -11.06 3.64
N PHE A 12 -0.53 -10.30 3.49
CA PHE A 12 0.65 -10.77 2.77
C PHE A 12 1.18 -12.08 3.36
N ASP A 13 1.69 -12.94 2.49
CA ASP A 13 2.48 -14.08 2.93
C ASP A 13 3.79 -13.64 3.60
N PRO A 14 4.44 -14.52 4.39
CA PRO A 14 5.67 -14.14 5.10
C PRO A 14 6.78 -13.60 4.18
N PRO A 15 7.08 -14.20 3.01
CA PRO A 15 8.09 -13.66 2.09
C PRO A 15 7.81 -12.24 1.63
N THR A 16 6.57 -11.94 1.22
CA THR A 16 6.17 -10.62 0.74
C THR A 16 6.22 -9.59 1.87
N LEU A 17 5.72 -9.95 3.06
CA LEU A 17 5.75 -9.09 4.24
C LEU A 17 7.19 -8.74 4.66
N ASP A 18 8.10 -9.71 4.66
CA ASP A 18 9.50 -9.51 5.02
C ASP A 18 10.22 -8.63 3.98
N GLN A 19 9.98 -8.86 2.69
CA GLN A 19 10.60 -8.08 1.62
C GLN A 19 10.11 -6.62 1.60
N LEU A 20 8.80 -6.40 1.72
CA LEU A 20 8.21 -5.06 1.78
C LEU A 20 8.67 -4.29 3.02
N SER A 21 8.63 -4.93 4.21
CA SER A 21 9.08 -4.28 5.45
C SER A 21 10.57 -3.94 5.41
N THR A 22 11.42 -4.84 4.90
CA THR A 22 12.86 -4.59 4.71
C THR A 22 13.11 -3.42 3.77
N PHE A 23 12.38 -3.36 2.63
CA PHE A 23 12.51 -2.26 1.69
C PHE A 23 12.06 -0.92 2.29
N LEU A 24 10.89 -0.89 2.93
CA LEU A 24 10.30 0.33 3.49
C LEU A 24 11.04 0.84 4.73
N ALA A 25 11.71 -0.02 5.48
CA ALA A 25 12.54 0.37 6.62
C ALA A 25 13.74 1.28 6.25
N ARG A 26 14.07 1.40 4.95
CA ARG A 26 15.09 2.32 4.44
C ARG A 26 14.68 3.80 4.53
N TRP A 27 13.39 4.06 4.70
CA TRP A 27 12.82 5.41 4.78
C TRP A 27 12.58 5.78 6.25
N GLN A 28 12.72 7.08 6.59
CA GLN A 28 12.56 7.52 7.97
C GLN A 28 11.09 7.59 8.39
N ARG A 29 10.21 8.02 7.48
CA ARG A 29 8.77 8.23 7.70
C ARG A 29 7.92 7.56 6.61
N PRO A 30 7.94 6.23 6.48
CA PRO A 30 7.05 5.53 5.57
C PRO A 30 5.59 5.63 6.04
N CYS A 31 4.66 5.69 5.09
CA CYS A 31 3.23 5.61 5.36
C CYS A 31 2.62 4.36 4.69
N CYS A 32 2.13 3.43 5.50
CA CYS A 32 1.44 2.22 5.06
C CYS A 32 -0.08 2.45 5.08
N ILE A 33 -0.72 2.37 3.91
CA ILE A 33 -2.15 2.63 3.71
C ILE A 33 -2.82 1.31 3.32
N CYS A 34 -3.84 0.90 4.07
CA CYS A 34 -4.51 -0.40 3.90
C CYS A 34 -3.55 -1.62 4.01
N ALA A 35 -2.35 -1.42 4.58
CA ALA A 35 -1.32 -2.45 4.75
C ALA A 35 -0.85 -2.53 6.22
N PRO A 36 -1.74 -2.82 7.17
CA PRO A 36 -1.50 -2.58 8.59
C PRO A 36 -0.49 -3.58 9.18
N LEU A 37 -0.34 -4.79 8.61
CA LEU A 37 0.69 -5.73 9.01
C LEU A 37 2.10 -5.29 8.63
N VAL A 38 2.28 -4.67 7.45
CA VAL A 38 3.57 -4.09 7.05
C VAL A 38 3.94 -2.96 7.99
N GLY A 39 2.98 -2.06 8.24
CA GLY A 39 3.13 -0.98 9.21
C GLY A 39 3.47 -1.48 10.62
N LYS A 40 2.77 -2.51 11.09
CA LYS A 40 3.05 -3.13 12.39
C LYS A 40 4.48 -3.66 12.48
N ARG A 41 4.96 -4.36 11.45
CA ARG A 41 6.33 -4.89 11.41
C ARG A 41 7.37 -3.78 11.47
N LEU A 42 7.16 -2.68 10.72
CA LEU A 42 8.02 -1.50 10.75
C LEU A 42 8.04 -0.85 12.14
N ALA A 43 6.88 -0.73 12.79
CA ALA A 43 6.79 -0.18 14.14
C ALA A 43 7.53 -1.06 15.18
N GLU A 44 7.43 -2.38 15.06
CA GLU A 44 8.18 -3.34 15.90
C GLU A 44 9.70 -3.25 15.69
N GLN A 45 10.14 -2.85 14.49
CA GLN A 45 11.54 -2.55 14.16
C GLN A 45 11.99 -1.14 14.60
N GLY A 46 11.11 -0.35 15.22
CA GLY A 46 11.41 1.00 15.70
C GLY A 46 11.34 2.09 14.63
N VAL A 47 10.89 1.78 13.41
CA VAL A 47 10.70 2.77 12.34
C VAL A 47 9.55 3.71 12.70
N ASN A 48 9.70 5.01 12.42
CA ASN A 48 8.65 6.01 12.63
C ASN A 48 7.59 5.98 11.52
N VAL A 49 6.92 4.84 11.40
CA VAL A 49 5.91 4.57 10.38
C VAL A 49 4.56 5.21 10.74
N ARG A 50 3.84 5.69 9.72
CA ARG A 50 2.41 5.98 9.80
C ARG A 50 1.62 4.80 9.24
N ILE A 51 0.58 4.37 9.95
CA ILE A 51 -0.32 3.31 9.52
C ILE A 51 -1.71 3.90 9.37
N LEU A 52 -2.25 3.91 8.15
CA LEU A 52 -3.57 4.41 7.81
C LEU A 52 -4.46 3.23 7.40
N ASP A 53 -5.42 2.88 8.25
CA ASP A 53 -6.34 1.78 7.99
C ASP A 53 -7.69 2.02 8.66
N ILE A 54 -8.75 1.39 8.17
CA ILE A 54 -10.07 1.44 8.81
C ILE A 54 -10.17 0.44 9.98
N ASP A 55 -9.31 -0.58 10.01
CA ASP A 55 -9.32 -1.66 10.99
C ASP A 55 -8.71 -1.24 12.35
N GLU A 56 -9.57 -0.84 13.28
CA GLU A 56 -9.19 -0.43 14.63
C GLU A 56 -8.59 -1.54 15.51
N ARG A 57 -8.56 -2.80 15.05
CA ARG A 57 -7.81 -3.86 15.77
C ARG A 57 -6.31 -3.54 15.87
N PHE A 58 -5.82 -2.67 14.99
CA PHE A 58 -4.46 -2.14 15.02
C PHE A 58 -4.29 -0.86 15.85
N ALA A 59 -5.33 -0.34 16.51
CA ALA A 59 -5.29 0.94 17.22
C ALA A 59 -4.22 1.05 18.31
N LYS A 60 -3.76 -0.08 18.85
CA LYS A 60 -2.66 -0.13 19.86
C LYS A 60 -1.27 -0.15 19.23
N VAL A 61 -1.15 -0.28 17.92
CA VAL A 61 0.13 -0.27 17.21
C VAL A 61 0.60 1.17 17.07
N LYS A 62 1.86 1.43 17.46
CA LYS A 62 2.46 2.77 17.33
C LYS A 62 2.41 3.22 15.87
N GLY A 63 1.98 4.46 15.65
CA GLY A 63 1.84 5.03 14.31
C GLY A 63 0.48 4.78 13.66
N PHE A 64 -0.41 3.99 14.27
CA PHE A 64 -1.77 3.82 13.76
C PHE A 64 -2.60 5.10 13.85
N ARG A 65 -3.34 5.37 12.78
CA ARG A 65 -4.44 6.32 12.73
C ARG A 65 -5.55 5.71 11.90
N ARG A 66 -6.77 5.70 12.46
CA ARG A 66 -7.95 5.30 11.69
C ARG A 66 -8.10 6.23 10.50
N TYR A 67 -8.21 5.66 9.30
CA TYR A 67 -8.33 6.41 8.06
C TYR A 67 -9.29 5.68 7.12
N ASP A 68 -10.25 6.43 6.58
CA ASP A 68 -11.29 5.89 5.69
C ASP A 68 -10.94 6.27 4.24
N LEU A 69 -10.52 5.28 3.45
CA LEU A 69 -10.17 5.49 2.04
C LEU A 69 -11.37 5.89 1.17
N TYR A 70 -12.61 5.60 1.61
CA TYR A 70 -13.83 6.03 0.93
C TYR A 70 -14.13 7.52 1.15
N ARG A 71 -13.59 8.09 2.23
CA ARG A 71 -13.74 9.50 2.62
C ARG A 71 -12.37 10.08 2.96
N PRO A 72 -11.48 10.20 1.96
CA PRO A 72 -10.11 10.61 2.21
C PRO A 72 -10.07 12.04 2.75
N GLU A 73 -9.22 12.24 3.76
CA GLU A 73 -9.03 13.53 4.41
C GLU A 73 -7.61 14.04 4.19
N TRP A 74 -7.45 15.36 4.20
CA TRP A 74 -6.14 15.99 4.21
C TRP A 74 -5.46 15.78 5.55
N LEU A 75 -4.21 15.31 5.53
CA LEU A 75 -3.37 15.13 6.71
C LEU A 75 -2.18 16.08 6.63
N GLU A 76 -1.94 16.91 7.65
CA GLU A 76 -0.80 17.85 7.67
C GLU A 76 0.57 17.18 7.69
N GLU A 77 0.60 15.89 8.02
CA GLU A 77 1.82 15.08 8.09
C GLU A 77 2.42 14.87 6.68
N THR A 78 3.75 14.84 6.59
CA THR A 78 4.47 14.50 5.36
C THR A 78 5.18 13.16 5.51
N TYR A 79 5.32 12.45 4.39
CA TYR A 79 5.84 11.10 4.36
C TYR A 79 6.95 10.99 3.32
N ASP A 80 8.00 10.23 3.61
CA ASP A 80 9.09 10.08 2.65
C ASP A 80 8.72 9.06 1.56
N VAL A 81 7.81 8.13 1.87
CA VAL A 81 7.27 7.15 0.93
C VAL A 81 5.84 6.73 1.32
N LEU A 82 4.99 6.54 0.31
CA LEU A 82 3.66 5.95 0.45
C LEU A 82 3.67 4.51 -0.06
N PHE A 83 3.18 3.57 0.73
CA PHE A 83 2.87 2.21 0.29
C PHE A 83 1.39 1.92 0.53
N CYS A 84 0.67 1.56 -0.53
CA CYS A 84 -0.77 1.32 -0.48
C CYS A 84 -1.13 -0.07 -1.02
N ASP A 85 -1.90 -0.84 -0.24
CA ASP A 85 -2.51 -2.10 -0.66
C ASP A 85 -4.04 -2.01 -0.51
N PRO A 86 -4.72 -1.30 -1.42
CA PRO A 86 -6.12 -0.95 -1.23
C PRO A 86 -7.08 -2.12 -1.50
N PRO A 87 -8.31 -2.08 -0.97
CA PRO A 87 -9.41 -2.90 -1.48
C PRO A 87 -9.55 -2.73 -3.00
N PHE A 88 -9.64 -3.84 -3.74
CA PHE A 88 -9.59 -3.81 -5.21
C PHE A 88 -10.97 -3.60 -5.86
N PHE A 89 -12.05 -4.00 -5.18
CA PHE A 89 -13.40 -3.99 -5.73
C PHE A 89 -14.27 -2.87 -5.17
N ASN A 90 -14.14 -2.57 -3.88
CA ASN A 90 -14.97 -1.59 -3.20
C ASN A 90 -14.45 -0.16 -3.36
N VAL A 91 -13.16 0.04 -3.65
CA VAL A 91 -12.57 1.36 -3.87
C VAL A 91 -12.31 1.59 -5.35
N THR A 92 -12.92 2.64 -5.91
CA THR A 92 -12.68 3.00 -7.30
C THR A 92 -11.28 3.59 -7.49
N LEU A 93 -10.69 3.43 -8.68
CA LEU A 93 -9.38 4.02 -9.00
C LEU A 93 -9.37 5.54 -8.84
N ALA A 94 -10.49 6.22 -9.11
CA ALA A 94 -10.61 7.67 -8.92
C ALA A 94 -10.58 8.06 -7.43
N GLN A 95 -11.24 7.29 -6.56
CA GLN A 95 -11.16 7.49 -5.11
C GLN A 95 -9.76 7.24 -4.58
N LEU A 96 -9.13 6.13 -5.00
CA LEU A 96 -7.75 5.81 -4.64
C LEU A 96 -6.79 6.92 -5.06
N PHE A 97 -6.91 7.41 -6.29
CA PHE A 97 -6.12 8.55 -6.78
C PHE A 97 -6.37 9.81 -5.95
N GLY A 98 -7.64 10.11 -5.65
CA GLY A 98 -8.00 11.24 -4.80
C GLY A 98 -7.34 11.17 -3.42
N ALA A 99 -7.37 10.00 -2.78
CA ALA A 99 -6.76 9.78 -1.48
C ALA A 99 -5.24 9.93 -1.52
N LEU A 100 -4.56 9.26 -2.46
CA LEU A 100 -3.10 9.33 -2.57
C LEU A 100 -2.63 10.74 -2.96
N ARG A 101 -3.39 11.46 -3.79
CA ARG A 101 -3.15 12.88 -4.07
C ARG A 101 -3.21 13.74 -2.81
N LEU A 102 -4.22 13.56 -1.96
CA LEU A 102 -4.32 14.31 -0.70
C LEU A 102 -3.17 13.98 0.25
N LEU A 103 -2.83 12.71 0.42
CA LEU A 103 -1.72 12.27 1.28
C LEU A 103 -0.34 12.71 0.76
N SER A 104 -0.18 12.85 -0.56
CA SER A 104 1.00 13.42 -1.20
C SER A 104 1.03 14.96 -1.20
N HIS A 105 0.04 15.63 -0.62
CA HIS A 105 -0.10 17.10 -0.67
C HIS A 105 -0.17 17.67 -2.09
N ASN A 106 -0.70 16.90 -3.04
CA ASN A 106 -0.66 17.17 -4.49
C ASN A 106 0.75 17.14 -5.12
N ASP A 107 1.76 16.63 -4.43
CA ASP A 107 3.08 16.38 -4.99
C ASP A 107 3.07 15.04 -5.75
N PHE A 108 3.09 15.12 -7.07
CA PHE A 108 3.13 13.95 -7.94
C PHE A 108 4.52 13.31 -8.05
N ALA A 109 5.56 13.94 -7.50
CA ALA A 109 6.89 13.34 -7.38
C ALA A 109 7.05 12.50 -6.10
N GLN A 110 6.05 12.50 -5.21
CA GLN A 110 6.03 11.69 -3.99
C GLN A 110 6.36 10.22 -4.30
N PRO A 111 7.39 9.64 -3.67
CA PRO A 111 7.65 8.21 -3.72
C PRO A 111 6.41 7.39 -3.36
N LEU A 112 5.92 6.60 -4.30
CA LEU A 112 4.64 5.92 -4.23
C LEU A 112 4.77 4.48 -4.74
N LEU A 113 4.29 3.54 -3.93
CA LEU A 113 4.12 2.13 -4.27
C LEU A 113 2.66 1.72 -4.05
N VAL A 114 2.07 1.01 -5.03
CA VAL A 114 0.68 0.55 -4.97
C VAL A 114 0.61 -0.92 -5.37
N GLY A 115 0.09 -1.78 -4.50
CA GLY A 115 -0.34 -3.12 -4.87
C GLY A 115 -1.64 -3.04 -5.66
N TYR A 116 -1.70 -3.64 -6.86
CA TYR A 116 -2.95 -3.69 -7.62
C TYR A 116 -3.07 -4.92 -8.53
N LEU A 117 -4.31 -5.29 -8.85
CA LEU A 117 -4.61 -6.44 -9.71
C LEU A 117 -3.94 -6.30 -11.08
N LYS A 118 -3.10 -7.28 -11.46
CA LYS A 118 -2.36 -7.29 -12.73
C LYS A 118 -3.27 -7.20 -13.95
N ARG A 119 -4.41 -7.90 -13.93
CA ARG A 119 -5.42 -7.82 -15.00
C ARG A 119 -6.02 -6.42 -15.20
N ARG A 120 -5.82 -5.48 -14.27
CA ARG A 120 -6.26 -4.08 -14.34
C ARG A 120 -5.11 -3.11 -14.55
N GLU A 121 -3.93 -3.60 -14.96
CA GLU A 121 -2.70 -2.81 -15.15
C GLU A 121 -2.92 -1.54 -15.96
N ALA A 122 -3.50 -1.63 -17.16
CA ALA A 122 -3.72 -0.47 -18.01
C ALA A 122 -4.56 0.63 -17.31
N ALA A 123 -5.51 0.23 -16.46
CA ALA A 123 -6.35 1.16 -15.72
C ALA A 123 -5.60 1.85 -14.57
N ILE A 124 -4.80 1.11 -13.79
CA ILE A 124 -4.01 1.70 -12.70
C ILE A 124 -2.91 2.62 -13.26
N LEU A 125 -2.18 2.19 -14.30
CA LEU A 125 -1.15 3.00 -14.95
C LEU A 125 -1.74 4.25 -15.59
N GLY A 126 -2.88 4.14 -16.28
CA GLY A 126 -3.57 5.29 -16.88
C GLY A 126 -4.05 6.29 -15.82
N THR A 127 -4.62 5.81 -14.71
CA THR A 127 -5.11 6.67 -13.62
C THR A 127 -3.97 7.39 -12.91
N PHE A 128 -2.85 6.69 -12.67
CA PHE A 128 -1.70 7.19 -11.94
C PHE A 128 -0.59 7.74 -12.84
N ALA A 129 -0.88 8.01 -14.12
CA ALA A 129 0.10 8.53 -15.07
C ALA A 129 0.78 9.82 -14.57
N LYS A 130 0.06 10.69 -13.84
CA LYS A 130 0.62 11.91 -13.24
C LYS A 130 1.71 11.63 -12.20
N PHE A 131 1.58 10.54 -11.44
CA PHE A 131 2.58 10.11 -10.47
C PHE A 131 3.78 9.40 -11.13
N GLY A 132 3.72 9.12 -12.44
CA GLY A 132 4.77 8.38 -13.14
C GLY A 132 4.83 6.91 -12.74
N LEU A 133 3.72 6.32 -12.31
CA LEU A 133 3.66 4.92 -11.87
C LEU A 133 4.00 3.95 -13.02
N GLN A 134 4.79 2.93 -12.72
CA GLN A 134 5.21 1.89 -13.67
C GLN A 134 5.06 0.50 -13.04
N SER A 135 4.95 -0.52 -13.89
CA SER A 135 5.05 -1.91 -13.48
C SER A 135 6.45 -2.20 -12.98
N THR A 136 6.55 -2.88 -11.83
CA THR A 136 7.84 -3.27 -11.24
C THR A 136 8.21 -4.71 -11.59
N GLY A 137 7.24 -5.51 -12.04
CA GLY A 137 7.38 -6.95 -12.23
C GLY A 137 7.35 -7.76 -10.93
N TYR A 138 7.28 -7.11 -9.76
CA TYR A 138 7.23 -7.79 -8.47
C TYR A 138 5.80 -8.18 -8.10
N GLN A 139 5.52 -9.48 -8.03
CA GLN A 139 4.20 -10.00 -7.65
C GLN A 139 4.08 -10.12 -6.12
N LEU A 140 2.97 -9.61 -5.58
CA LEU A 140 2.66 -9.67 -4.15
C LEU A 140 1.97 -11.00 -3.81
N GLY A 141 2.50 -11.71 -2.83
CA GLY A 141 1.93 -12.94 -2.31
C GLY A 141 1.04 -12.70 -1.09
N TYR A 142 -0.07 -13.44 -1.00
CA TYR A 142 -1.05 -13.34 0.08
C TYR A 142 -1.37 -14.72 0.64
N GLN A 143 -1.67 -14.79 1.95
CA GLN A 143 -1.83 -16.06 2.67
C GLN A 143 -3.06 -16.86 2.20
N THR A 144 -4.17 -16.18 1.92
CA THR A 144 -5.48 -16.81 1.71
C THR A 144 -6.03 -16.60 0.30
N VAL A 145 -5.38 -15.77 -0.52
CA VAL A 145 -5.80 -15.51 -1.89
C VAL A 145 -5.44 -16.70 -2.76
N LYS A 146 -6.43 -17.25 -3.48
CA LYS A 146 -6.19 -18.37 -4.40
C LYS A 146 -5.20 -17.96 -5.50
N PRO A 147 -4.16 -18.77 -5.78
CA PRO A 147 -3.13 -18.47 -6.78
C PRO A 147 -3.66 -18.75 -8.19
N ILE A 148 -4.63 -17.96 -8.63
CA ILE A 148 -5.17 -17.99 -10.00
C ILE A 148 -4.84 -16.67 -10.70
N GLU A 149 -4.71 -16.71 -12.03
CA GLU A 149 -4.32 -15.55 -12.85
C GLU A 149 -5.14 -14.28 -12.55
N LYS A 150 -6.45 -14.44 -12.29
CA LYS A 150 -7.37 -13.33 -11.98
C LYS A 150 -7.05 -12.59 -10.68
N ASN A 151 -6.31 -13.23 -9.78
CA ASN A 151 -5.98 -12.73 -8.45
C ASN A 151 -4.52 -12.28 -8.33
N VAL A 152 -3.74 -12.33 -9.42
CA VAL A 152 -2.36 -11.86 -9.40
C VAL A 152 -2.38 -10.35 -9.10
N VAL A 153 -1.69 -9.98 -8.02
CA VAL A 153 -1.43 -8.60 -7.64
C VAL A 153 0.03 -8.31 -7.93
N GLU A 154 0.29 -7.19 -8.57
CA GLU A 154 1.64 -6.69 -8.80
C GLU A 154 1.84 -5.38 -8.04
N LEU A 155 3.09 -5.12 -7.66
CA LEU A 155 3.52 -3.84 -7.14
C LEU A 155 3.79 -2.87 -8.30
N TYR A 156 3.18 -1.70 -8.26
CA TYR A 156 3.44 -0.59 -9.18
C TYR A 156 4.11 0.55 -8.43
N SER A 157 5.04 1.24 -9.06
CA SER A 157 5.82 2.27 -8.39
C SER A 157 6.34 3.35 -9.34
N ASN A 158 6.58 4.54 -8.81
CA ASN A 158 7.33 5.60 -9.49
C ASN A 158 8.80 5.66 -9.08
N LEU A 159 9.24 4.72 -8.25
CA LEU A 159 10.63 4.50 -7.90
C LEU A 159 11.26 3.48 -8.84
N ASP A 160 12.54 3.67 -9.16
CA ASP A 160 13.35 2.59 -9.73
C ASP A 160 13.60 1.55 -8.64
N LEU A 161 12.79 0.50 -8.67
CA LEU A 161 12.83 -0.57 -7.69
C LEU A 161 13.74 -1.68 -8.19
N HIS A 162 14.92 -1.79 -7.61
CA HIS A 162 15.68 -3.05 -7.62
C HIS A 162 15.15 -3.99 -6.54
N ILE A 163 13.83 -4.18 -6.47
CA ILE A 163 13.20 -5.18 -5.62
C ILE A 163 13.35 -6.51 -6.37
N CYS A 164 14.53 -7.13 -6.20
CA CYS A 164 14.89 -8.47 -6.67
C CYS A 164 14.50 -8.76 -8.13
N LYS A 165 15.31 -8.28 -9.08
CA LYS A 165 15.65 -9.15 -10.21
C LYS A 165 16.46 -10.30 -9.61
N ASN A 166 15.82 -11.44 -9.37
CA ASN A 166 16.54 -12.69 -9.28
C ASN A 166 17.04 -13.07 -10.67
#